data_AF-A0A5P1E6Y3-F1
#
_entry.id   AF-A0A5P1E6Y3-F1
#
_cell.length_a   1.000
_cell.length_b   1.000
_cell.length_c   1.000
_cell.angle_alpha   90.00
_cell.angle_beta   90.00
_cell.angle_gamma   90.00
#
_symmetry.space_group_name_H-M   'P 1'
#
loop_
_entity.id
_entity.type
_entity.pdbx_description
1 polymer ?
#
loop_
_entity_poly.entity_id
_entity_poly.type
_entity_poly.pdbx_seq_one_letter_code
_entity_poly.pdbx_strand_id
1 'polypeptide(L)' 'ICTREQPLMHPVLMLNMDVKDSHEEAAAGAKLALDLCMQLEAAKSWEDEIDDIVRTFEKENNKSLLFNVSFY' A
#
# COMPACT_ATOMS: atom_id res chain seq x y z
N ILE A 1 14.64 -7.09 1.36
CA ILE A 1 14.68 -6.58 -0.03
C ILE A 1 15.91 -5.71 -0.23
N CYS A 2 16.14 -4.73 0.65
CA CYS A 2 17.30 -3.82 0.60
C CYS A 2 18.69 -4.48 0.72
N THR A 3 18.77 -5.76 1.10
CA THR A 3 20.03 -6.52 1.19
C THR A 3 20.28 -7.44 0.00
N ARG A 4 19.35 -7.51 -0.96
CA ARG A 4 19.52 -8.28 -2.20
C ARG A 4 20.19 -7.40 -3.25
N GLU A 5 21.00 -8.01 -4.11
CA GLU A 5 21.50 -7.33 -5.31
C GLU A 5 20.32 -6.88 -6.17
N GLN A 6 20.37 -5.65 -6.68
CA GLN A 6 19.27 -4.98 -7.39
C GLN A 6 19.59 -4.80 -8.88
N PRO A 7 19.62 -5.88 -9.68
CA PRO A 7 20.11 -5.83 -11.05
C PRO A 7 19.19 -5.04 -12.00
N LEU A 8 17.91 -4.88 -11.66
CA LEU A 8 16.91 -4.30 -12.54
C LEU A 8 16.53 -2.86 -12.16
N MET A 9 16.78 -2.46 -10.90
CA MET A 9 16.40 -1.14 -10.37
C MET A 9 14.91 -0.84 -10.61
N HIS A 10 14.06 -1.87 -10.62
CA HIS A 10 12.63 -1.70 -10.79
C HIS A 10 12.01 -1.34 -9.43
N PRO A 11 11.29 -0.21 -9.34
CA PRO A 11 10.67 0.23 -8.10
C PRO A 11 9.55 -0.73 -7.70
N VAL A 12 9.48 -1.01 -6.40
CA VAL A 12 8.46 -1.84 -5.76
C VAL A 12 7.91 -1.06 -4.58
N LEU A 13 6.62 -0.81 -4.61
CA LEU A 13 5.90 -0.21 -3.50
C LEU A 13 5.60 -1.27 -2.44
N MET A 14 6.05 -1.03 -1.21
CA MET A 14 5.65 -1.79 -0.03
C MET A 14 4.71 -0.96 0.82
N LEU A 15 3.57 -1.55 1.19
CA LEU A 15 2.53 -0.95 2.02
C LEU A 15 2.31 -1.84 3.24
N ASN A 16 2.28 -1.25 4.42
CA ASN A 16 1.99 -1.94 5.68
C ASN A 16 0.71 -1.35 6.29
N MET A 17 -0.28 -2.21 6.47
CA MET A 17 -1.56 -1.90 7.09
C MET A 17 -1.71 -2.72 8.37
N ASP A 18 -1.97 -2.04 9.49
CA ASP A 18 -2.20 -2.71 10.76
C ASP A 18 -3.61 -3.32 10.81
N VAL A 19 -3.64 -4.64 10.96
CA VAL A 19 -4.87 -5.43 11.09
C VAL A 19 -4.75 -6.32 12.32
N LYS A 20 -5.76 -6.32 13.18
CA LYS A 20 -5.77 -7.20 14.36
C LYS A 20 -6.00 -8.65 13.91
N ASP A 21 -5.36 -9.58 14.60
CA ASP A 21 -5.51 -11.01 14.36
C ASP A 21 -6.86 -11.54 14.91
N SER A 22 -7.93 -11.17 14.22
CA SER A 22 -9.30 -11.65 14.44
C SER A 22 -9.96 -11.84 13.08
N HIS A 23 -10.92 -12.74 12.98
CA HIS A 23 -11.55 -13.06 11.70
C HIS A 23 -12.27 -11.85 11.11
N GLU A 24 -12.92 -11.06 11.97
CA GLU A 24 -13.66 -9.87 11.60
C GLU A 24 -12.74 -8.77 11.06
N GLU A 25 -11.65 -8.46 11.76
CA GLU A 25 -10.69 -7.45 11.30
C GLU A 25 -9.89 -7.91 10.09
N ALA A 26 -9.60 -9.21 9.94
CA ALA A 26 -8.97 -9.76 8.75
C ALA A 26 -9.85 -9.60 7.51
N ALA A 27 -11.15 -9.89 7.63
CA ALA A 27 -12.10 -9.69 6.54
C ALA A 27 -12.25 -8.20 6.17
N ALA A 28 -12.34 -7.32 7.18
CA ALA A 28 -12.36 -5.89 6.96
C ALA A 28 -11.06 -5.38 6.30
N GLY A 29 -9.89 -5.81 6.80
CA GLY A 29 -8.58 -5.47 6.27
C GLY A 29 -8.37 -5.96 4.83
N ALA A 30 -8.87 -7.16 4.49
CA ALA A 30 -8.81 -7.68 3.12
C ALA A 30 -9.61 -6.81 2.15
N LYS A 31 -10.81 -6.35 2.56
CA LYS A 31 -11.60 -5.41 1.74
C LYS A 31 -10.87 -4.08 1.54
N LEU A 32 -10.32 -3.52 2.62
CA LEU A 32 -9.56 -2.27 2.56
C LEU A 32 -8.32 -2.38 1.67
N ALA A 33 -7.59 -3.50 1.74
CA ALA A 33 -6.45 -3.76 0.88
C ALA A 33 -6.86 -3.85 -0.59
N LEU A 34 -7.99 -4.49 -0.88
CA LEU A 34 -8.53 -4.54 -2.24
C LEU A 34 -8.90 -3.14 -2.76
N ASP A 35 -9.61 -2.35 -1.94
CA ASP A 35 -10.00 -0.98 -2.31
C ASP A 35 -8.75 -0.12 -2.62
N LEU A 36 -7.68 -0.26 -1.82
CA LEU A 36 -6.40 0.41 -2.05
C LEU A 36 -5.73 -0.04 -3.37
N CYS A 37 -5.71 -1.35 -3.64
CA CYS A 37 -5.19 -1.87 -4.91
C CYS A 37 -5.95 -1.31 -6.11
N MET A 38 -7.28 -1.22 -6.04
CA MET A 38 -8.10 -0.64 -7.11
C MET A 38 -7.80 0.84 -7.33
N GLN A 39 -7.54 1.62 -6.26
CA GLN A 39 -7.12 3.02 -6.40
C GLN A 39 -5.76 3.14 -7.07
N LEU A 40 -4.79 2.30 -6.70
CA LEU A 40 -3.46 2.26 -7.30
C LEU A 40 -3.50 1.83 -8.78
N GLU A 41 -4.35 0.88 -9.14
CA GLU A 41 -4.54 0.46 -10.54
C GLU A 41 -5.25 1.52 -11.39
N ALA A 42 -6.13 2.33 -10.79
CA ALA A 42 -6.82 3.42 -11.47
C ALA A 42 -5.94 4.67 -11.65
N ALA A 43 -4.88 4.81 -10.86
CA ALA A 43 -3.90 5.89 -10.98
C ALA A 43 -3.16 5.82 -12.31
N LYS A 44 -2.87 6.97 -12.92
CA LYS A 44 -2.09 7.01 -14.16
C LYS A 44 -0.60 6.81 -13.87
N SER A 45 -0.14 7.35 -12.75
CA SER A 45 1.22 7.21 -12.24
C SER A 45 1.14 7.05 -10.74
N TRP A 46 1.13 5.81 -10.26
CA TRP A 46 1.09 5.54 -8.82
C TRP A 46 2.28 6.19 -8.10
N GLU A 47 3.44 6.32 -8.75
CA GLU A 47 4.65 6.93 -8.17
C GLU A 47 4.44 8.40 -7.82
N ASP A 48 3.74 9.15 -8.68
CA ASP A 48 3.44 10.57 -8.47
C ASP A 48 2.21 10.76 -7.56
N GLU A 49 1.28 9.81 -7.59
CA GLU A 49 -0.03 9.91 -6.94
C GLU A 49 -0.07 9.23 -5.55
N ILE A 50 0.98 8.49 -5.15
CA ILE A 50 0.97 7.65 -3.93
C ILE A 50 0.67 8.46 -2.67
N ASP A 51 1.25 9.64 -2.51
CA ASP A 51 1.03 10.49 -1.32
C ASP A 51 -0.44 10.87 -1.18
N ASP A 52 -1.11 11.20 -2.29
CA ASP A 52 -2.51 11.60 -2.31
C ASP A 52 -3.46 10.40 -2.13
N ILE A 53 -3.12 9.25 -2.72
CA ILE A 53 -3.84 7.99 -2.53
C ILE A 53 -3.78 7.57 -1.06
N VAL A 54 -2.59 7.57 -0.46
CA VAL A 54 -2.39 7.22 0.96
C VAL A 54 -3.16 8.19 1.85
N ARG A 55 -3.03 9.51 1.65
CA ARG A 55 -3.77 10.51 2.43
C ARG A 55 -5.29 10.35 2.35
N THR A 56 -5.80 10.06 1.15
CA THR A 56 -7.23 9.84 0.94
C THR A 56 -7.69 8.58 1.69
N PHE A 57 -6.93 7.49 1.54
CA PHE A 57 -7.20 6.23 2.22
C PHE A 57 -7.17 6.37 3.75
N GLU A 58 -6.16 7.04 4.32
CA GLU A 58 -6.05 7.27 5.77
C GLU A 58 -7.23 8.10 6.29
N LYS A 59 -7.67 9.12 5.53
CA LYS A 59 -8.80 9.98 5.89
C LYS A 59 -10.13 9.23 5.86
N GLU A 60 -10.35 8.36 4.87
CA GLU A 60 -11.59 7.60 4.73
C GLU A 60 -11.73 6.50 5.78
N ASN A 61 -10.61 5.85 6.12
CA ASN A 61 -10.62 4.66 6.97
C ASN A 61 -10.19 4.92 8.41
N ASN A 62 -9.71 6.13 8.73
CA ASN A 62 -9.18 6.51 10.03
C ASN A 62 -8.12 5.50 10.54
N LYS A 63 -7.29 5.00 9.62
CA LYS A 63 -6.18 4.08 9.86
C LYS A 63 -4.92 4.68 9.28
N SER A 64 -3.79 4.51 9.96
CA SER A 64 -2.51 4.92 9.41
C SER A 64 -1.94 3.83 8.51
N LEU A 65 -1.35 4.24 7.39
CA LEU A 65 -0.73 3.35 6.42
C LEU A 65 0.74 3.73 6.25
N LEU A 66 1.64 2.79 6.49
CA LEU A 66 3.07 3.00 6.28
C LEU A 66 3.43 2.51 4.89
N PHE A 67 4.22 3.28 4.14
CA PHE A 67 4.70 2.85 2.84
C PHE A 67 6.17 3.17 2.61
N ASN A 68 6.81 2.38 1.75
CA ASN A 68 8.20 2.55 1.35
C ASN A 68 8.41 2.03 -0.07
N VAL A 69 9.25 2.72 -0.85
CA VAL A 69 9.69 2.24 -2.17
C VAL A 69 11.02 1.51 -2.02
N SER A 70 11.08 0.28 -2.50
CA SER A 70 12.28 -0.56 -2.59
C SER A 70 12.57 -0.90 -4.06
N PHE A 71 13.69 -1.54 -4.36
CA PHE A 71 14.04 -1.95 -5.73
C PHE A 71 14.36 -3.44 -5.81
N TYR A 72 14.06 -4.04 -6.98
CA TYR A 72 14.43 -5.42 -7.32
C TYR A 72 15.77 -5.50 -8.06
#